data_AF-A0A378A3S8-F1
#
_entry.id   AF-A0A378A3S8-F1
#
_cell.length_a   1.000
_cell.length_b   1.000
_cell.length_c   1.000
_cell.angle_alpha   90.00
_cell.angle_beta   90.00
_cell.angle_gamma   90.00
#
_symmetry.space_group_name_H-M   'P 1'
#
loop_
_entity.id
_entity.type
_entity.pdbx_description
1 polymer ?
#
loop_
_entity_poly.entity_id
_entity_poly.type
_entity_poly.pdbx_seq_one_letter_code
_entity_poly.pdbx_strand_id
1 'polypeptide(L)'
;MSDNAFVHVRDLRVVFRRDGQTINAVNGVSFEVQKGEVMALIGESGSGKSVTLRALMRLHPPGSSELSGTLQVGDDEVLTMSASQLRRYRGGRCAMIFRSRCWPSIRSTPSGSRLLKGCAATKGCRARRPGTGRWRP
;
A
#
# COMPACT_ATOMS: atom_id res chain seq x y z
N MET A 1 -21.18 14.71 16.06
CA MET A 1 -20.12 13.70 15.82
C MET A 1 -20.39 13.15 14.43
N SER A 2 -19.45 13.30 13.51
CA SER A 2 -19.70 13.19 12.06
C SER A 2 -19.93 11.74 11.63
N ASP A 3 -21.20 11.36 11.51
CA ASP A 3 -21.73 9.99 11.36
C ASP A 3 -21.47 9.29 9.99
N ASN A 4 -20.38 9.61 9.27
CA ASN A 4 -20.10 8.94 7.98
C ASN A 4 -18.62 8.79 7.62
N ALA A 5 -17.71 8.99 8.58
CA ALA A 5 -16.30 8.73 8.31
C ALA A 5 -16.09 7.23 8.10
N PHE A 6 -15.51 6.88 6.97
CA PHE A 6 -15.22 5.49 6.62
C PHE A 6 -13.83 5.09 7.10
N VAL A 7 -12.88 6.02 7.11
CA VAL A 7 -11.55 5.81 7.68
C VAL A 7 -11.39 6.73 8.88
N HIS A 8 -11.10 6.15 10.04
CA HIS A 8 -10.78 6.88 11.25
C HIS A 8 -9.37 6.53 11.71
N VAL A 9 -8.53 7.55 11.85
CA VAL A 9 -7.16 7.43 12.34
C VAL A 9 -7.00 8.36 13.53
N ARG A 10 -6.58 7.82 14.67
CA ARG A 10 -6.35 8.61 15.90
C ARG A 10 -5.00 8.26 16.50
N ASP A 11 -4.23 9.31 16.80
CA ASP A 11 -2.87 9.27 17.37
C ASP A 11 -2.00 8.17 16.76
N LEU A 12 -2.04 8.02 15.43
CA LEU A 12 -1.27 6.99 14.74
C LEU A 12 0.21 7.34 14.84
N ARG A 13 0.95 6.45 15.49
CA ARG A 13 2.40 6.52 15.63
C ARG A 13 3.03 5.32 14.97
N VAL A 14 4.16 5.56 14.30
CA VAL A 14 4.95 4.52 13.67
C VAL A 14 6.40 4.71 14.06
N VAL A 15 6.91 3.72 14.78
CA VAL A 15 8.28 3.70 15.30
C VAL A 15 9.02 2.54 14.66
N PHE A 16 10.18 2.82 14.06
CA PHE A 16 11.06 1.79 13.54
C PHE A 16 12.21 1.56 14.51
N ARG A 17 12.52 0.30 14.79
CA ARG A 17 13.71 -0.10 15.54
C ARG A 17 14.68 -0.76 14.57
N ARG A 18 15.86 -0.16 14.37
CA ARG A 18 16.90 -0.70 13.50
C ARG A 18 18.26 -0.44 14.14
N ASP A 19 19.10 -1.48 14.22
CA ASP A 19 20.51 -1.38 14.64
C ASP A 19 20.69 -0.63 15.99
N GLY A 20 19.78 -0.86 16.94
CA GLY A 20 19.78 -0.19 18.26
C GLY A 20 19.25 1.25 18.25
N GLN A 21 18.94 1.82 17.08
CA GLN A 21 18.34 3.15 16.95
C GLN A 21 16.83 3.07 16.82
N THR A 22 16.15 4.00 17.49
CA THR A 22 14.68 4.17 17.42
C THR A 22 14.38 5.40 16.57
N ILE A 23 13.69 5.19 15.44
CA ILE A 23 13.31 6.26 14.51
C ILE A 23 11.80 6.41 14.55
N ASN A 24 11.33 7.57 15.01
CA ASN A 24 9.92 7.91 14.99
C ASN A 24 9.55 8.48 13.61
N ALA A 25 8.95 7.65 12.77
CA ALA A 25 8.63 8.02 11.39
C ALA A 25 7.27 8.73 11.25
N VAL A 26 6.35 8.50 12.19
CA VAL A 26 5.06 9.19 12.26
C VAL A 26 4.76 9.51 13.73
N ASN A 27 4.52 10.79 14.03
CA ASN A 27 4.31 11.30 15.38
C ASN A 27 2.86 11.74 15.59
N GLY A 28 1.97 10.79 15.86
CA GLY A 28 0.62 11.07 16.38
C GLY A 28 -0.31 11.75 15.38
N VAL A 29 -0.44 11.15 14.20
CA VAL A 29 -1.31 11.67 13.14
C VAL A 29 -2.76 11.25 13.40
N SER A 30 -3.69 12.19 13.34
CA SER A 30 -5.13 11.94 13.45
C SER A 30 -5.87 12.58 12.28
N PHE A 31 -6.71 11.80 11.60
CA PHE A 31 -7.56 12.28 10.51
C PHE A 31 -8.74 11.34 10.30
N GLU A 32 -9.77 11.85 9.64
CA GLU A 32 -10.97 11.10 9.26
C GLU A 32 -11.22 11.32 7.77
N VAL A 33 -11.62 10.27 7.05
CA VAL A 33 -11.97 10.34 5.63
C VAL A 33 -13.37 9.77 5.43
N GLN A 34 -14.26 10.57 4.83
CA GLN A 34 -15.62 10.17 4.54
C GLN A 34 -15.68 9.20 3.36
N LYS A 35 -16.75 8.41 3.28
CA LYS A 35 -16.95 7.53 2.12
C LYS A 35 -17.11 8.37 0.84
N GLY A 36 -16.30 8.08 -0.17
CA GLY A 36 -16.30 8.82 -1.45
C GLY A 36 -15.45 10.09 -1.45
N GLU A 37 -14.81 10.42 -0.33
CA GLU A 37 -13.89 11.54 -0.25
C GLU A 37 -12.49 11.14 -0.74
N VAL A 38 -11.79 12.11 -1.34
CA VAL A 38 -10.38 11.96 -1.72
C VAL A 38 -9.52 12.81 -0.80
N MET A 39 -8.75 12.15 0.06
CA MET A 39 -7.75 12.80 0.90
C MET A 39 -6.37 12.75 0.22
N ALA A 40 -5.68 13.89 0.16
CA ALA A 40 -4.30 13.98 -0.31
C ALA A 40 -3.37 14.28 0.87
N LEU A 41 -2.31 13.47 1.01
CA LEU A 41 -1.26 13.68 2.01
C LEU A 41 -0.05 14.36 1.37
N ILE A 42 0.19 15.63 1.72
CA ILE A 42 1.21 16.49 1.09
C ILE A 42 2.32 16.86 2.09
N GLY A 43 3.52 17.15 1.59
CA GLY A 43 4.60 17.81 2.33
C GLY A 43 5.99 17.43 1.80
N GLU A 44 7.02 17.69 2.59
CA GLU A 44 8.41 17.42 2.22
C GLU A 44 8.78 15.92 2.14
N SER A 45 9.81 15.62 1.35
CA SER A 45 10.38 14.27 1.28
C SER A 45 10.92 13.87 2.66
N GLY A 46 10.49 12.73 3.17
CA GLY A 46 10.93 12.24 4.50
C GLY A 46 9.97 12.52 5.66
N SER A 47 8.88 13.28 5.47
CA SER A 47 7.93 13.60 6.55
C SER A 47 7.03 12.41 7.00
N GLY A 48 7.33 11.19 6.57
CA GLY A 48 6.53 10.01 6.94
C GLY A 48 5.30 9.70 6.06
N LYS A 49 5.04 10.42 4.96
CA LYS A 49 3.83 10.19 4.12
C LYS A 49 3.65 8.75 3.64
N SER A 50 4.70 8.22 3.02
CA SER A 50 4.71 6.83 2.56
C SER A 50 4.63 5.84 3.72
N VAL A 51 5.11 6.22 4.90
CA VAL A 51 5.03 5.40 6.12
C VAL A 51 3.61 5.36 6.64
N THR A 52 2.92 6.51 6.69
CA THR A 52 1.50 6.62 7.05
C THR A 52 0.64 5.77 6.10
N LEU A 53 0.82 5.90 4.78
CA LEU A 53 0.07 5.11 3.79
C LEU A 53 0.33 3.60 3.92
N ARG A 54 1.57 3.19 4.24
CA ARG A 54 1.89 1.78 4.52
C ARG A 54 1.30 1.29 5.83
N ALA A 55 1.16 2.17 6.83
CA ALA A 55 0.55 1.85 8.11
C ALA A 55 -0.94 1.54 7.94
N LEU A 56 -1.65 2.32 7.10
CA LEU A 56 -3.05 2.08 6.74
C LEU A 56 -3.29 0.66 6.18
N MET A 57 -2.29 0.07 5.51
CA MET A 57 -2.38 -1.26 4.92
C MET A 57 -1.64 -2.35 5.73
N ARG A 58 -1.08 -1.99 6.89
CA ARG A 58 -0.15 -2.80 7.69
C ARG A 58 0.96 -3.49 6.88
N LEU A 59 1.52 -2.79 5.88
CA LEU A 59 2.59 -3.32 5.03
C LEU A 59 3.99 -3.18 5.67
N HIS A 60 4.06 -2.92 6.97
CA HIS A 60 5.34 -2.82 7.68
C HIS A 60 5.87 -4.20 8.09
N PRO A 61 7.19 -4.40 8.11
CA PRO A 61 7.77 -5.68 8.51
C PRO A 61 7.45 -5.96 9.98
N PRO A 62 6.96 -7.16 10.32
CA PRO A 62 6.74 -7.54 11.72
C PRO A 62 8.08 -7.57 12.44
N GLY A 63 8.14 -6.99 13.65
CA GLY A 63 9.32 -7.02 14.54
C GLY A 63 10.27 -5.83 14.42
N SER A 64 10.33 -5.13 13.28
CA SER A 64 11.17 -3.92 13.11
C SER A 64 10.37 -2.62 13.18
N SER A 65 9.05 -2.71 13.30
CA SER A 65 8.15 -1.58 13.38
C SER A 65 7.10 -1.79 14.47
N GLU A 66 6.84 -0.75 15.24
CA GLU A 66 5.78 -0.67 16.22
C GLU A 66 4.77 0.37 15.74
N LEU A 67 3.50 -0.04 15.68
CA LEU A 67 2.39 0.81 15.35
C LEU A 67 1.51 0.95 16.60
N SER A 68 1.18 2.18 16.96
CA SER A 68 0.25 2.49 18.06
C SER A 68 -0.74 3.56 17.64
N GLY A 69 -1.84 3.65 18.39
CA GLY A 69 -3.00 4.49 18.08
C GLY A 69 -4.22 3.65 17.72
N THR A 70 -5.16 4.25 16.99
CA THR A 70 -6.39 3.60 16.50
C THR A 70 -6.47 3.79 15.00
N LEU A 71 -6.76 2.70 14.28
CA LEU A 71 -6.96 2.70 12.83
C LEU A 71 -8.16 1.83 12.49
N GLN A 72 -9.26 2.49 12.19
CA GLN A 72 -10.52 1.85 11.85
C GLN A 72 -10.90 2.17 10.40
N VAL A 73 -11.32 1.15 9.66
CA VAL A 73 -11.79 1.28 8.27
C VAL A 73 -13.14 0.57 8.13
N GLY A 74 -14.23 1.35 8.12
CA GLY A 74 -15.58 0.85 8.32
C GLY A 74 -15.70 0.22 9.71
N ASP A 75 -16.16 -1.02 9.78
CA ASP A 75 -16.31 -1.76 11.05
C ASP A 75 -15.03 -2.49 11.50
N ASP A 76 -13.94 -2.36 10.74
CA ASP A 76 -12.74 -3.15 10.90
C ASP A 76 -11.63 -2.35 11.62
N GLU A 77 -11.22 -2.79 12.82
CA GLU A 77 -10.01 -2.27 13.50
C GLU A 77 -8.75 -2.95 12.93
N VAL A 78 -7.95 -2.21 12.17
CA VAL A 78 -6.87 -2.77 11.35
C VAL A 78 -5.65 -3.20 12.18
N LEU A 79 -5.34 -2.49 13.27
CA LEU A 79 -4.14 -2.75 14.10
C LEU A 79 -4.20 -4.09 14.84
N THR A 80 -5.39 -4.53 15.23
CA THR A 80 -5.61 -5.76 16.00
C THR A 80 -5.89 -6.98 15.11
N MET A 81 -6.04 -6.80 13.79
CA MET A 81 -6.29 -7.90 12.86
C MET A 81 -5.22 -8.99 12.88
N SER A 82 -5.68 -10.24 12.78
CA SER A 82 -4.86 -11.41 12.49
C SER A 82 -4.35 -11.42 11.04
N ALA A 83 -3.36 -12.27 10.74
CA ALA A 83 -2.80 -12.39 9.39
C ALA A 83 -3.84 -12.79 8.32
N SER A 84 -4.86 -13.58 8.69
CA SER A 84 -5.92 -14.00 7.77
C SER A 84 -6.93 -12.88 7.50
N GLN A 85 -7.24 -12.07 8.51
CA GLN A 85 -8.06 -10.85 8.36
C GLN A 85 -7.34 -9.81 7.51
N LEU A 86 -6.03 -9.62 7.70
CA LEU A 86 -5.25 -8.69 6.89
C LEU A 86 -5.22 -9.07 5.40
N ARG A 87 -5.16 -10.36 5.09
CA ARG A 87 -5.26 -10.83 3.69
C ARG A 87 -6.60 -10.46 3.07
N ARG A 88 -7.70 -10.61 3.81
CA ARG A 88 -9.05 -10.24 3.35
C ARG A 88 -9.21 -8.73 3.21
N TYR A 89 -8.74 -7.98 4.20
CA TYR A 89 -8.73 -6.51 4.18
C TYR A 89 -7.98 -5.96 2.96
N ARG A 90 -6.77 -6.46 2.68
CA ARG A 90 -5.99 -6.08 1.50
C ARG A 90 -6.55 -6.58 0.17
N GLY A 91 -7.34 -7.66 0.17
CA GLY A 91 -7.96 -8.19 -1.04
C GLY A 91 -9.28 -7.49 -1.40
N GLY A 92 -10.00 -6.97 -0.41
CA GLY A 92 -11.36 -6.46 -0.59
C GLY A 92 -11.56 -4.97 -0.33
N ARG A 93 -10.73 -4.33 0.51
CA ARG A 93 -10.96 -2.93 0.95
C ARG A 93 -9.83 -1.96 0.60
N CYS A 94 -8.62 -2.45 0.34
CA CYS A 94 -7.47 -1.57 0.08
C CYS A 94 -6.65 -2.03 -1.12
N ALA A 95 -6.27 -1.10 -1.97
CA ALA A 95 -5.27 -1.30 -3.01
C ALA A 95 -4.20 -0.21 -2.91
N MET A 96 -2.95 -0.56 -3.18
CA MET A 96 -1.85 0.40 -3.25
C MET A 96 -1.32 0.46 -4.67
N ILE A 97 -1.19 1.67 -5.20
CA ILE A 97 -0.40 1.94 -6.40
C ILE A 97 0.91 2.57 -5.94
N PHE A 98 2.00 1.83 -6.05
CA PHE A 98 3.32 2.35 -5.73
C PHE A 98 3.76 3.32 -6.82
N ARG A 99 4.45 4.41 -6.44
CA ARG A 99 5.23 5.17 -7.43
C ARG A 99 6.25 4.23 -8.04
N SER A 100 5.97 3.77 -9.26
CA SER A 100 6.97 3.13 -10.08
C SER A 100 7.95 4.19 -10.53
N ARG A 101 9.21 4.11 -10.10
CA ARG A 101 10.29 4.55 -10.98
C ARG A 101 10.55 3.41 -11.97
N CYS A 102 9.52 3.10 -12.77
CA CYS A 102 9.67 2.33 -14.00
C CYS A 102 10.15 3.31 -15.07
N TRP A 103 11.33 3.88 -14.88
CA TRP A 103 12.13 4.14 -16.06
C TRP A 103 12.81 2.81 -16.33
N PRO A 104 12.40 2.04 -17.37
CA PRO A 104 13.29 1.02 -17.85
C PRO A 104 14.53 1.79 -18.29
N SER A 105 15.64 1.58 -17.59
CA SER A 105 16.93 1.69 -18.25
C SER A 105 16.85 0.69 -19.41
N ILE A 106 16.35 1.15 -20.56
CA ILE A 106 16.75 0.62 -21.85
C ILE A 106 18.23 0.98 -21.93
N ARG A 107 19.04 0.21 -21.23
CA ARG A 107 20.39 -0.04 -21.67
C ARG A 107 20.20 -0.96 -22.86
N SER A 108 20.32 -0.40 -24.05
CA SER A 108 20.48 -1.18 -25.27
C SER A 108 21.69 -2.10 -25.09
N THR A 109 21.48 -3.34 -24.71
CA THR A 109 22.46 -4.41 -24.89
C THR A 109 22.02 -5.25 -26.09
N PRO A 110 22.80 -5.26 -27.18
CA PRO A 110 22.54 -6.13 -28.30
C PRO A 110 22.90 -7.57 -27.93
N SER A 111 22.03 -8.48 -28.37
CA SER A 111 22.17 -9.94 -28.47
C SER A 111 22.42 -10.77 -27.18
N GLY A 112 21.84 -11.97 -27.18
CA GLY A 112 22.45 -13.09 -26.46
C GLY A 112 21.84 -13.51 -25.12
N SER A 113 20.56 -13.90 -25.14
CA SER A 113 19.98 -14.96 -24.30
C SER A 113 19.96 -14.83 -22.76
N ARG A 114 18.85 -15.33 -22.21
CA ARG A 114 18.71 -15.94 -20.88
C ARG A 114 18.65 -14.95 -19.71
N LEU A 115 17.43 -14.65 -19.27
CA LEU A 115 17.01 -14.79 -17.86
C LEU A 115 15.49 -14.61 -17.70
N LEU A 116 14.83 -15.74 -17.48
CA LEU A 116 13.53 -15.82 -16.82
C LEU A 116 13.62 -15.21 -15.42
N LYS A 117 12.63 -14.39 -15.05
CA LYS A 117 11.94 -14.42 -13.75
C LYS A 117 10.67 -13.57 -13.88
N GLY A 118 9.65 -14.16 -14.49
CA GLY A 118 8.30 -13.60 -14.54
C GLY A 118 7.59 -13.80 -13.20
N CYS A 119 6.93 -12.73 -12.75
CA CYS A 119 5.99 -12.71 -11.62
C CYS A 119 5.16 -13.98 -11.55
N ALA A 120 5.18 -14.65 -10.39
CA ALA A 120 4.24 -15.70 -10.09
C ALA A 120 2.82 -15.12 -10.08
N ALA A 121 2.08 -15.45 -11.14
CA ALA A 121 0.67 -15.21 -11.31
C ALA A 121 -0.12 -15.95 -10.22
N THR A 122 -0.94 -15.22 -9.46
CA THR A 122 -2.04 -15.80 -8.70
C THR A 122 -3.07 -16.32 -9.71
N LYS A 123 -3.27 -17.64 -9.72
CA LYS A 123 -4.23 -18.35 -10.57
C LYS A 123 -5.65 -17.84 -10.28
N GLY A 124 -6.36 -17.35 -11.30
CA GLY A 124 -7.78 -17.03 -11.17
C GLY A 124 -8.44 -16.25 -12.32
N CYS A 125 -7.70 -15.45 -13.10
CA CYS A 125 -8.31 -14.65 -14.16
C CYS A 125 -8.15 -15.29 -15.55
N ARG A 126 -9.21 -15.90 -16.08
CA ARG A 126 -9.32 -16.23 -17.52
C ARG A 126 -9.53 -14.92 -18.30
N ALA A 127 -8.50 -14.45 -18.98
CA ALA A 127 -8.64 -13.41 -20.00
C ALA A 127 -9.26 -14.03 -21.27
N ARG A 128 -10.46 -13.58 -21.66
CA ARG A 128 -11.03 -13.83 -22.99
C ARG A 128 -10.21 -13.05 -24.02
N ARG A 129 -9.78 -13.71 -25.11
CA ARG A 129 -9.13 -13.07 -26.26
C ARG A 129 -10.15 -12.23 -27.04
N PRO A 130 -9.90 -10.94 -27.35
CA PRO A 130 -10.64 -10.23 -28.39
C PRO A 130 -10.10 -10.65 -29.76
N GLY A 131 -11.02 -10.93 -30.69
CA GLY A 131 -10.73 -11.37 -32.06
C GLY A 131 -9.96 -10.35 -32.89
N THR A 132 -9.17 -10.88 -33.81
CA THR A 132 -8.33 -10.16 -34.76
C THR A 132 -9.17 -9.39 -35.79
N GLY A 133 -9.28 -8.07 -35.63
CA GLY A 133 -9.79 -7.14 -36.64
C GLY A 133 -8.64 -6.46 -37.38
N ARG A 134 -8.39 -6.92 -38.60
CA ARG A 134 -7.36 -6.46 -39.55
C ARG A 134 -7.70 -5.05 -40.06
N TRP A 135 -6.84 -4.06 -39.84
CA TRP A 135 -6.89 -2.75 -40.52
C TRP A 135 -6.09 -2.80 -41.84
N ARG A 136 -6.68 -2.25 -42.91
CA ARG A 136 -6.16 -2.00 -44.27
C ARG A 136 -6.61 -0.57 -44.65
N PRO A 137 -6.06 0.10 -45.69
CA PRO A 137 -5.07 -0.35 -46.69
C PRO A 137 -3.63 0.00 -46.35
#